data_AF-A0A7S3WKK6-F1
#
_entry.id   AF-A0A7S3WKK6-F1
#
_cell.length_a   1.000
_cell.length_b   1.000
_cell.length_c   1.000
_cell.angle_alpha   90.00
_cell.angle_beta   90.00
_cell.angle_gamma   90.00
#
_symmetry.space_group_name_H-M   'P 1'
#
loop_
_entity.id
_entity.type
_entity.pdbx_description
1 polymer ?
#
loop_
_entity_poly.entity_id
_entity_poly.type
_entity_poly.pdbx_seq_one_letter_code
_entity_poly.pdbx_strand_id
1 'polypeptide(L)'
;MGGHAADEEVQRAGCGALQNMAAGSDACKRAIVGAGGLAALVAAGTAHPPCHAPVSVAVRHLLGDLGAFAPAAPAPPPPPPSAAVVPLPTAAELAEAERARQRAEQRAQQEQAQREEAEQRARASQQGQHGLQQQLTAAQQTLARLQAENAQLRAASQSARTSAIDRLVDTVDSSSLAGGTVLSVAAGPLAHFNSQYQSVRRRCYSGLDIWPAVAPPSPFGVEVTMLRRLWAEGGRGRRAGPIQETLPMGFTLTRIEAIDVPASDRHAFYNLVEQMDSRRSSGAIPGPFNPVYPGGDRTGEKAAVFAQLRARFLPRDKLQNQNIMLALHGCSHEVSDSVCRDGFAVVPYRDEPWFGRGLYLTTYAEYACRYATGEFKEQRNPPNSAGEHVLIAAFVAPGMVYPVSRTPDYERPSNLTSKSKLKDRALQPQFNSHYAFVSAAHNYECMDGARDGTVMDYDELVCETQQQALPAYRLYFSAPTVAVEHID
;
A
#
# COMPACT_ATOMS: atom_id res chain seq x y z
N MET A 1 1.95 -32.51 -1.20
CA MET A 1 2.00 -32.90 -2.63
C MET A 1 0.96 -33.95 -3.01
N GLY A 2 0.83 -35.09 -2.30
CA GLY A 2 -0.11 -36.16 -2.68
C GLY A 2 -1.59 -35.76 -2.78
N GLY A 3 -2.08 -34.86 -1.91
CA GLY A 3 -3.47 -34.37 -1.95
C GLY A 3 -3.76 -33.29 -3.01
N HIS A 4 -2.74 -32.82 -3.73
CA HIS A 4 -2.84 -31.73 -4.71
C HIS A 4 -2.14 -32.08 -6.02
N ALA A 5 -2.29 -33.33 -6.49
CA ALA A 5 -1.54 -33.85 -7.64
C ALA A 5 -1.76 -33.07 -8.94
N ALA A 6 -2.91 -32.40 -9.09
CA ALA A 6 -3.26 -31.62 -10.29
C ALA A 6 -2.89 -30.12 -10.21
N ASP A 7 -2.47 -29.62 -9.04
CA ASP A 7 -2.13 -28.21 -8.84
C ASP A 7 -0.64 -27.99 -9.14
N GLU A 8 -0.35 -27.46 -10.33
CA GLU A 8 1.00 -27.27 -10.85
C GLU A 8 1.88 -26.39 -9.96
N GLU A 9 1.32 -25.29 -9.41
CA GLU A 9 2.06 -24.37 -8.56
C GLU A 9 2.43 -25.02 -7.22
N VAL A 10 1.51 -25.77 -6.63
CA VAL A 10 1.76 -26.54 -5.41
C VAL A 10 2.81 -27.64 -5.63
N GLN A 11 2.78 -28.32 -6.79
CA GLN A 11 3.81 -29.31 -7.13
C GLN A 11 5.18 -28.66 -7.36
N ARG A 12 5.23 -27.52 -8.05
CA ARG A 12 6.47 -26.76 -8.31
C ARG A 12 7.11 -26.27 -7.02
N ALA A 13 6.31 -25.67 -6.12
CA ALA A 13 6.77 -25.24 -4.81
C ALA A 13 7.22 -26.42 -3.93
N GLY A 14 6.49 -27.53 -3.97
CA GLY A 14 6.85 -28.77 -3.27
C GLY A 14 8.19 -29.35 -3.74
N CYS A 15 8.42 -29.39 -5.06
CA CYS A 15 9.69 -29.83 -5.63
C CYS A 15 10.86 -28.90 -5.24
N GLY A 16 10.64 -27.58 -5.22
CA GLY A 16 11.63 -26.61 -4.77
C GLY A 16 12.01 -26.77 -3.28
N ALA A 17 11.03 -27.05 -2.42
CA ALA A 17 11.27 -27.32 -1.00
C ALA A 17 12.11 -28.59 -0.79
N LEU A 18 11.77 -29.68 -1.50
CA LEU A 18 12.52 -30.94 -1.44
C LEU A 18 13.94 -30.79 -1.99
N GLN A 19 14.13 -30.00 -3.06
CA GLN A 19 15.46 -29.68 -3.59
C GLN A 19 16.33 -28.98 -2.55
N ASN A 20 15.79 -27.96 -1.85
CA ASN A 20 16.53 -27.25 -0.81
C ASN A 20 16.89 -28.18 0.36
N MET A 21 15.99 -29.07 0.76
CA MET A 21 16.28 -30.05 1.80
C MET A 21 17.32 -31.10 1.35
N ALA A 22 17.30 -31.52 0.08
CA ALA A 22 18.27 -32.45 -0.49
C ALA A 22 19.67 -31.84 -0.60
N ALA A 23 19.77 -30.52 -0.74
CA ALA A 23 21.04 -29.78 -0.67
C ALA A 23 21.58 -29.63 0.77
N GLY A 24 20.80 -30.02 1.79
CA GLY A 24 21.16 -29.94 3.21
C GLY A 24 21.94 -31.15 3.73
N SER A 25 21.90 -31.36 5.05
CA SER A 25 22.63 -32.44 5.75
C SER A 25 22.15 -33.85 5.39
N ASP A 26 22.97 -34.87 5.66
CA ASP A 26 22.59 -36.27 5.45
C ASP A 26 21.37 -36.71 6.24
N ALA A 27 21.11 -36.08 7.39
CA ALA A 27 19.89 -36.32 8.15
C ALA A 27 18.64 -35.87 7.36
N CYS A 28 18.71 -34.73 6.68
CA CYS A 28 17.64 -34.24 5.81
C CYS A 28 17.44 -35.17 4.61
N LYS A 29 18.53 -35.60 3.95
CA LYS A 29 18.46 -36.55 2.84
C LYS A 29 17.83 -37.88 3.25
N ARG A 30 18.23 -38.45 4.40
CA ARG A 30 17.63 -39.68 4.96
C ARG A 30 16.15 -39.50 5.29
N ALA A 31 15.76 -38.36 5.83
CA ALA A 31 14.35 -38.06 6.10
C ALA A 31 13.51 -38.00 4.81
N ILE A 32 14.03 -37.39 3.73
CA ILE A 32 13.35 -37.36 2.43
C ILE A 32 13.16 -38.78 1.88
N VAL A 33 14.22 -39.60 1.90
CA VAL A 33 14.16 -40.98 1.39
C VAL A 33 13.22 -41.83 2.24
N GLY A 34 13.31 -41.76 3.57
CA GLY A 34 12.46 -42.52 4.50
C GLY A 34 10.98 -42.16 4.40
N ALA A 35 10.65 -40.92 4.01
CA ALA A 35 9.28 -40.47 3.78
C ALA A 35 8.75 -40.76 2.36
N GLY A 36 9.51 -41.46 1.51
CA GLY A 36 9.12 -41.75 0.13
C GLY A 36 9.20 -40.54 -0.82
N GLY A 37 9.94 -39.50 -0.46
CA GLY A 37 10.05 -38.25 -1.22
C GLY A 37 10.61 -38.44 -2.64
N LEU A 38 11.41 -39.47 -2.89
CA LEU A 38 11.93 -39.80 -4.22
C LEU A 38 10.80 -40.22 -5.19
N ALA A 39 9.88 -41.06 -4.74
CA ALA A 39 8.72 -41.47 -5.54
C ALA A 39 7.81 -40.27 -5.85
N ALA A 40 7.65 -39.37 -4.88
CA ALA A 40 6.85 -38.16 -5.05
C ALA A 40 7.48 -37.18 -6.07
N LEU A 41 8.81 -37.02 -6.08
CA LEU A 41 9.54 -36.20 -7.06
C LEU A 41 9.41 -36.76 -8.48
N VAL A 42 9.54 -38.09 -8.66
CA VAL A 42 9.39 -38.74 -9.97
C VAL A 42 7.96 -38.62 -10.50
N ALA A 43 6.96 -38.80 -9.63
CA ALA A 43 5.56 -38.62 -9.98
C ALA A 43 5.27 -37.17 -10.42
N ALA A 44 5.77 -36.18 -9.68
CA ALA A 44 5.60 -34.76 -10.02
C ALA A 44 6.28 -34.38 -11.33
N GLY A 45 7.52 -34.84 -11.57
CA GLY A 45 8.27 -34.57 -12.80
C GLY A 45 7.64 -35.21 -14.05
N THR A 46 6.99 -36.36 -13.89
CA THR A 46 6.26 -37.04 -14.98
C THR A 46 4.93 -36.34 -15.30
N ALA A 47 4.22 -35.88 -14.27
CA ALA A 47 2.92 -35.25 -14.43
C ALA A 47 3.01 -33.78 -14.90
N HIS A 48 4.09 -33.08 -14.55
CA HIS A 48 4.22 -31.62 -14.75
C HIS A 48 5.58 -31.25 -15.37
N PRO A 49 5.66 -30.98 -16.69
CA PRO A 49 6.91 -30.68 -17.37
C PRO A 49 7.75 -29.54 -16.76
N PRO A 50 7.16 -28.45 -16.22
CA PRO A 50 7.92 -27.38 -15.56
C PRO A 50 8.60 -27.82 -14.25
N CYS A 51 8.19 -28.93 -13.64
CA CYS A 51 8.84 -29.50 -12.45
C CYS A 51 10.09 -30.33 -12.80
N HIS A 52 10.37 -30.60 -14.07
CA HIS A 52 11.43 -31.53 -14.50
C HIS A 52 12.85 -31.06 -14.10
N ALA A 53 13.13 -29.76 -14.20
CA ALA A 53 14.43 -29.20 -13.84
C ALA A 53 14.71 -29.26 -12.32
N PRO A 54 13.81 -28.80 -11.41
CA PRO A 54 13.97 -28.97 -9.98
C PRO A 54 14.10 -30.44 -9.54
N VAL A 55 13.27 -31.32 -10.10
CA VAL A 55 13.30 -32.76 -9.82
C VAL A 55 14.66 -33.37 -10.19
N SER A 56 15.19 -33.05 -11.37
CA SER A 56 16.48 -33.59 -11.84
C SER A 56 17.67 -33.12 -10.98
N VAL A 57 17.59 -31.96 -10.36
CA VAL A 57 18.61 -31.46 -9.43
C VAL A 57 18.48 -32.15 -8.06
N ALA A 58 17.27 -32.23 -7.51
CA ALA A 58 17.01 -32.90 -6.24
C ALA A 58 17.41 -34.38 -6.27
N VAL A 59 17.06 -35.09 -7.36
CA VAL A 59 17.43 -36.51 -7.55
C VAL A 59 18.94 -36.69 -7.64
N ARG A 60 19.67 -35.79 -8.32
CA ARG A 60 21.13 -35.83 -8.37
C ARG A 60 21.78 -35.62 -7.00
N HIS A 61 21.26 -34.69 -6.19
CA HIS A 61 21.77 -34.48 -4.82
C HIS A 61 21.46 -35.67 -3.90
N LEU A 62 20.32 -36.33 -4.07
CA LEU A 62 19.95 -37.50 -3.28
C LEU A 62 20.74 -38.75 -3.70
N LEU A 63 20.99 -38.95 -4.99
CA LEU A 63 21.69 -40.13 -5.51
C LEU A 63 23.22 -39.98 -5.53
N GLY A 64 23.75 -38.76 -5.65
CA GLY A 64 25.18 -38.48 -5.71
C GLY A 64 25.96 -38.92 -4.46
N ASP A 65 25.29 -39.03 -3.31
CA ASP A 65 25.91 -39.41 -2.03
C ASP A 65 25.59 -40.84 -1.56
N LEU A 66 24.76 -41.61 -2.29
CA LEU A 66 24.41 -42.98 -1.90
C LEU A 66 25.48 -44.03 -2.26
N GLY A 67 26.57 -43.62 -2.92
CA GLY A 67 27.74 -44.48 -3.16
C GLY A 67 28.51 -44.87 -1.89
N ALA A 68 28.19 -44.28 -0.73
CA ALA A 68 28.90 -44.51 0.54
C ALA A 68 28.17 -45.44 1.54
N PHE A 69 27.01 -46.00 1.19
CA PHE A 69 26.26 -46.89 2.08
C PHE A 69 26.00 -48.25 1.43
N ALA A 70 27.01 -49.12 1.46
CA ALA A 70 26.79 -50.56 1.35
C ALA A 70 26.29 -51.10 2.70
N PRO A 71 25.17 -51.85 2.75
CA PRO A 71 24.79 -52.55 3.97
C PRO A 71 25.79 -53.66 4.26
N ALA A 72 26.43 -53.63 5.42
CA ALA A 72 27.23 -54.74 5.92
C ALA A 72 26.32 -55.96 6.12
N ALA A 73 26.68 -57.08 5.48
CA ALA A 73 25.97 -58.35 5.60
C ALA A 73 25.92 -58.83 7.07
N PRO A 74 24.81 -59.44 7.52
CA PRO A 74 24.72 -59.99 8.86
C PRO A 74 25.69 -61.16 9.02
N ALA A 75 26.53 -61.10 10.05
CA ALA A 75 27.40 -62.20 10.44
C ALA A 75 26.56 -63.41 10.91
N PRO A 76 26.96 -64.65 10.58
CA PRO A 76 26.24 -65.85 10.99
C PRO A 76 26.31 -66.06 12.51
N PRO A 77 25.31 -66.74 13.11
CA PRO A 77 25.27 -66.97 14.54
C PRO A 77 26.38 -67.93 14.99
N PRO A 78 27.00 -67.71 16.17
CA PRO A 78 28.00 -68.63 16.71
C PRO A 78 27.34 -69.94 17.20
N PRO A 79 28.05 -71.08 17.10
CA PRO A 79 27.59 -72.37 17.63
C PRO A 79 27.56 -72.37 19.17
N PRO A 80 26.75 -73.25 19.78
CA PRO A 80 26.59 -73.33 21.24
C PRO A 80 27.91 -73.72 21.93
N PRO A 81 28.26 -73.12 23.08
CA PRO A 81 29.47 -73.48 23.80
C PRO A 81 29.33 -74.88 24.40
N SER A 82 30.34 -75.72 24.12
CA SER A 82 30.55 -76.99 24.78
C SER A 82 30.91 -76.75 26.26
N ALA A 83 30.31 -77.55 27.14
CA ALA A 83 30.53 -77.50 28.58
C ALA A 83 31.98 -77.86 28.92
N ALA A 84 32.83 -76.85 29.06
CA ALA A 84 34.14 -76.96 29.66
C ALA A 84 34.04 -76.67 31.16
N VAL A 85 34.55 -77.59 31.97
CA VAL A 85 34.66 -77.47 33.42
C VAL A 85 35.57 -76.28 33.75
N VAL A 86 34.99 -75.23 34.33
CA VAL A 86 35.70 -74.02 34.74
C VAL A 86 36.56 -74.33 35.98
N PRO A 87 37.89 -74.11 35.97
CA PRO A 87 38.73 -74.26 37.16
C PRO A 87 38.37 -73.19 38.20
N LEU A 88 38.51 -73.51 39.49
CA LEU A 88 38.25 -72.55 40.57
C LEU A 88 39.16 -71.31 40.43
N PRO A 89 38.61 -70.09 40.58
CA PRO A 89 39.36 -68.85 40.42
C PRO A 89 40.44 -68.72 41.49
N THR A 90 41.60 -68.23 41.05
CA THR A 90 42.75 -67.90 41.89
C THR A 90 42.49 -66.63 42.71
N ALA A 91 43.21 -66.45 43.83
CA ALA A 91 43.04 -65.28 44.70
C ALA A 91 43.27 -63.92 43.99
N ALA A 92 44.10 -63.90 42.93
CA ALA A 92 44.32 -62.70 42.12
C ALA A 92 43.09 -62.34 41.26
N GLU A 93 42.41 -63.35 40.71
CA GLU A 93 41.18 -63.17 39.93
C GLU A 93 40.02 -62.67 40.79
N LEU A 94 39.96 -63.09 42.07
CA LEU A 94 38.99 -62.56 43.04
C LEU A 94 39.24 -61.08 43.36
N ALA A 95 40.50 -60.67 43.55
CA ALA A 95 40.85 -59.28 43.81
C ALA A 95 40.59 -58.36 42.59
N GLU A 96 40.82 -58.87 41.38
CA GLU A 96 40.51 -58.14 40.14
C GLU A 96 39.00 -58.03 39.91
N ALA A 97 38.24 -59.09 40.21
CA ALA A 97 36.78 -59.07 40.18
C ALA A 97 36.20 -58.04 41.16
N GLU A 98 36.78 -57.91 42.35
CA GLU A 98 36.35 -56.91 43.34
C GLU A 98 36.64 -55.47 42.88
N ARG A 99 37.81 -55.20 42.30
CA ARG A 99 38.12 -53.91 41.68
C ARG A 99 37.23 -53.61 40.47
N ALA A 100 36.92 -54.62 39.67
CA ALA A 100 35.99 -54.48 38.54
C ALA A 100 34.58 -54.13 39.03
N ARG A 101 34.12 -54.76 40.11
CA ARG A 101 32.85 -54.44 40.77
C ARG A 101 32.83 -53.01 41.31
N GLN A 102 33.88 -52.58 42.01
CA GLN A 102 33.98 -51.19 42.50
C GLN A 102 33.95 -50.16 41.37
N ARG A 103 34.65 -50.42 40.26
CA ARG A 103 34.61 -49.56 39.06
C ARG A 103 33.23 -49.54 38.40
N ALA A 104 32.54 -50.68 38.38
CA ALA A 104 31.18 -50.76 37.86
C ALA A 104 30.20 -49.97 38.75
N GLU A 105 30.33 -50.07 40.07
CA GLU A 105 29.53 -49.30 41.02
C GLU A 105 29.79 -47.79 40.90
N GLN A 106 31.05 -47.36 40.77
CA GLN A 106 31.38 -45.95 40.52
C GLN A 106 30.82 -45.42 39.20
N ARG A 107 30.90 -46.21 38.11
CA ARG A 107 30.31 -45.84 36.82
C ARG A 107 28.78 -45.72 36.92
N ALA A 108 28.13 -46.66 37.60
CA ALA A 108 26.69 -46.62 37.81
C ALA A 108 26.27 -45.35 38.58
N GLN A 109 27.02 -44.97 39.63
CA GLN A 109 26.79 -43.73 40.37
C GLN A 109 26.99 -42.49 39.50
N GLN A 110 28.06 -42.45 38.69
CA GLN A 110 28.32 -41.33 37.79
C GLN A 110 27.24 -41.19 36.71
N GLU A 111 26.80 -42.31 36.12
CA GLU A 111 25.71 -42.33 35.15
C GLU A 111 24.39 -41.86 35.77
N GLN A 112 24.10 -42.27 37.01
CA GLN A 112 22.92 -41.80 37.73
C GLN A 112 22.97 -40.28 37.98
N ALA A 113 24.10 -39.75 38.44
CA ALA A 113 24.29 -38.32 38.65
C ALA A 113 24.13 -37.51 37.34
N GLN A 114 24.67 -38.02 36.23
CA GLN A 114 24.50 -37.39 34.91
C GLN A 114 23.05 -37.41 34.42
N ARG A 115 22.31 -38.50 34.68
CA ARG A 115 20.88 -38.58 34.37
C ARG A 115 20.07 -37.57 35.17
N GLU A 116 20.34 -37.46 36.47
CA GLU A 116 19.66 -36.49 37.34
C GLU A 116 19.95 -35.04 36.91
N GLU A 117 21.19 -34.70 36.56
CA GLU A 117 21.54 -33.38 36.04
C GLU A 117 20.88 -33.10 34.67
N ALA A 118 20.86 -34.08 33.77
CA ALA A 118 20.20 -33.96 32.48
C ALA A 118 18.69 -33.74 32.63
N GLU A 119 18.04 -34.44 33.56
CA GLU A 119 16.63 -34.23 33.89
C GLU A 119 16.36 -32.85 34.47
N GLN A 120 17.22 -32.35 35.37
CA GLN A 120 17.11 -30.99 35.90
C GLN A 120 17.24 -29.94 34.81
N ARG A 121 18.23 -30.07 33.92
CA ARG A 121 18.39 -29.18 32.75
C ARG A 121 17.20 -29.24 31.81
N ALA A 122 16.64 -30.42 31.57
CA ALA A 122 15.45 -30.60 30.75
C ALA A 122 14.22 -29.90 31.36
N ARG A 123 14.01 -30.04 32.68
CA ARG A 123 12.93 -29.35 33.41
C ARG A 123 13.08 -27.84 33.37
N ALA A 124 14.29 -27.31 33.60
CA ALA A 124 14.57 -25.88 33.52
C ALA A 124 14.32 -25.32 32.10
N SER A 125 14.75 -26.06 31.07
CA SER A 125 14.49 -25.69 29.67
C SER A 125 13.00 -25.66 29.34
N GLN A 126 12.25 -26.68 29.76
CA GLN A 126 10.79 -26.73 29.59
C GLN A 126 10.08 -25.57 30.29
N GLN A 127 10.50 -25.21 31.52
CA GLN A 127 9.97 -24.05 32.23
C GLN A 127 10.28 -22.74 31.49
N GLY A 128 11.49 -22.57 30.96
CA GLY A 128 11.87 -21.40 30.16
C GLY A 128 11.04 -21.28 28.87
N GLN A 129 10.84 -22.39 28.16
CA GLN A 129 9.97 -22.43 26.97
C GLN A 129 8.51 -22.08 27.30
N HIS A 130 8.00 -22.59 28.42
CA HIS A 130 6.65 -22.26 28.87
C HIS A 130 6.50 -20.77 29.20
N GLY A 131 7.51 -20.17 29.86
CA GLY A 131 7.53 -18.72 30.14
C GLY A 131 7.55 -17.86 28.88
N LEU A 132 8.37 -18.21 27.89
CA LEU A 132 8.40 -17.52 26.59
C LEU A 132 7.07 -17.65 25.84
N GLN A 133 6.46 -18.83 25.86
CA GLN A 133 5.16 -19.05 25.23
C GLN A 133 4.07 -18.19 25.88
N GLN A 134 4.05 -18.07 27.21
CA GLN A 134 3.12 -17.19 27.93
C GLN A 134 3.32 -15.71 27.55
N GLN A 135 4.57 -15.24 27.46
CA GLN A 135 4.87 -13.87 27.04
C GLN A 135 4.42 -13.59 25.60
N LEU A 136 4.66 -14.53 24.68
CA LEU A 136 4.22 -14.41 23.29
C LEU A 136 2.68 -14.31 23.20
N THR A 137 1.97 -15.16 23.93
CA THR A 137 0.50 -15.11 23.98
C THR A 137 -0.01 -13.79 24.56
N ALA A 138 0.60 -13.27 25.63
CA ALA A 138 0.23 -11.97 26.20
C ALA A 138 0.49 -10.80 25.23
N ALA A 139 1.59 -10.83 24.49
CA ALA A 139 1.91 -9.83 23.47
C ALA A 139 0.89 -9.86 22.31
N GLN A 140 0.50 -11.06 21.84
CA GLN A 140 -0.52 -11.24 20.81
C GLN A 140 -1.89 -10.70 21.25
N GLN A 141 -2.29 -10.96 22.49
CA GLN A 141 -3.53 -10.42 23.06
C GLN A 141 -3.50 -8.88 23.14
N THR A 142 -2.37 -8.30 23.53
CA THR A 142 -2.18 -6.84 23.59
C THR A 142 -2.29 -6.21 22.21
N LEU A 143 -1.65 -6.82 21.19
CA LEU A 143 -1.73 -6.36 19.81
C LEU A 143 -3.18 -6.39 19.28
N ALA A 144 -3.90 -7.49 19.52
CA ALA A 144 -5.31 -7.62 19.11
C ALA A 144 -6.19 -6.54 19.75
N ARG A 145 -5.97 -6.23 21.05
CA ARG A 145 -6.68 -5.15 21.74
C ARG A 145 -6.42 -3.79 21.11
N LEU A 146 -5.15 -3.45 20.85
CA LEU A 146 -4.76 -2.17 20.24
C LEU A 146 -5.29 -2.02 18.81
N GLN A 147 -5.37 -3.12 18.05
CA GLN A 147 -5.98 -3.12 16.72
C GLN A 147 -7.49 -2.84 16.78
N ALA A 148 -8.20 -3.45 17.74
CA ALA A 148 -9.62 -3.20 17.95
C ALA A 148 -9.89 -1.74 18.37
N GLU A 149 -9.09 -1.19 19.28
CA GLU A 149 -9.18 0.21 19.72
C GLU A 149 -8.90 1.19 18.57
N ASN A 150 -7.87 0.95 17.75
CA ASN A 150 -7.61 1.76 16.56
C ASN A 150 -8.75 1.69 15.54
N ALA A 151 -9.36 0.53 15.35
CA ALA A 151 -10.52 0.39 14.47
C ALA A 151 -11.72 1.20 14.99
N GLN A 152 -11.97 1.19 16.30
CA GLN A 152 -13.00 2.01 16.94
C GLN A 152 -12.72 3.51 16.80
N LEU A 153 -11.49 3.96 17.06
CA LEU A 153 -11.10 5.37 16.90
C LEU A 153 -11.24 5.84 15.44
N ARG A 154 -10.88 5.00 14.46
CA ARG A 154 -11.09 5.31 13.04
C ARG A 154 -12.58 5.41 12.69
N ALA A 155 -13.40 4.49 13.18
CA ALA A 155 -14.84 4.53 12.99
C ALA A 155 -15.47 5.78 13.62
N ALA A 156 -15.05 6.14 14.85
CA ALA A 156 -15.51 7.34 15.54
C ALA A 156 -15.07 8.63 14.82
N SER A 157 -13.83 8.71 14.36
CA SER A 157 -13.33 9.85 13.57
C SER A 157 -14.08 9.99 12.24
N GLN A 158 -14.34 8.88 11.56
CA GLN A 158 -15.13 8.88 10.33
C GLN A 158 -16.57 9.33 10.59
N SER A 159 -17.21 8.81 11.64
CA SER A 159 -18.56 9.22 12.06
C SER A 159 -18.62 10.70 12.43
N ALA A 160 -17.68 11.19 13.25
CA ALA A 160 -17.61 12.60 13.64
C ALA A 160 -17.42 13.52 12.43
N ARG A 161 -16.62 13.08 11.44
CA ARG A 161 -16.45 13.81 10.18
C ARG A 161 -17.72 13.83 9.34
N THR A 162 -18.40 12.69 9.20
CA THR A 162 -19.71 12.64 8.51
C THR A 162 -20.70 13.56 9.20
N SER A 163 -20.84 13.48 10.53
CA SER A 163 -21.72 14.37 11.29
C SER A 163 -21.31 15.84 11.26
N ALA A 164 -20.02 16.16 11.04
CA ALA A 164 -19.58 17.54 10.83
C ALA A 164 -19.96 18.04 9.43
N ILE A 165 -19.93 17.17 8.41
CA ILE A 165 -20.43 17.47 7.07
C ILE A 165 -21.95 17.63 7.12
N ASP A 166 -22.68 16.72 7.76
CA ASP A 166 -24.13 16.78 7.91
C ASP A 166 -24.55 18.06 8.65
N ARG A 167 -23.87 18.40 9.77
CA ARG A 167 -24.11 19.66 10.47
C ARG A 167 -23.80 20.89 9.61
N LEU A 168 -22.82 20.81 8.71
CA LEU A 168 -22.54 21.90 7.76
C LEU A 168 -23.70 22.05 6.77
N VAL A 169 -24.30 20.94 6.34
CA VAL A 169 -25.51 20.94 5.50
C VAL A 169 -26.70 21.50 6.29
N ASP A 170 -26.88 21.09 7.55
CA ASP A 170 -27.99 21.54 8.41
C ASP A 170 -27.88 23.01 8.84
N THR A 171 -26.64 23.53 9.02
CA THR A 171 -26.43 24.97 9.30
C THR A 171 -26.64 25.85 8.07
N VAL A 172 -26.55 25.29 6.86
CA VAL A 172 -27.01 25.96 5.64
C VAL A 172 -28.54 25.93 5.53
N ASP A 173 -29.20 24.88 6.05
CA ASP A 173 -30.67 24.73 6.02
C ASP A 173 -31.43 25.62 7.03
N SER A 174 -30.82 25.97 8.16
CA SER A 174 -31.58 26.54 9.28
C SER A 174 -31.91 28.04 9.17
N SER A 175 -31.40 28.75 8.14
CA SER A 175 -31.68 30.19 7.97
C SER A 175 -32.05 30.66 6.57
N SER A 176 -32.20 29.77 5.57
CA SER A 176 -32.58 30.20 4.21
C SER A 176 -33.57 29.29 3.44
N LEU A 177 -34.34 28.44 4.11
CA LEU A 177 -35.39 27.62 3.47
C LEU A 177 -36.65 28.41 3.06
N ALA A 178 -36.44 29.57 2.42
CA ALA A 178 -37.32 30.11 1.40
C ALA A 178 -36.67 30.10 -0.02
N GLY A 179 -35.40 29.69 -0.15
CA GLY A 179 -34.70 29.56 -1.44
C GLY A 179 -33.80 28.32 -1.46
N GLY A 180 -34.33 27.19 -1.94
CA GLY A 180 -33.62 25.91 -1.91
C GLY A 180 -32.24 25.93 -2.60
N THR A 181 -31.27 25.24 -1.98
CA THR A 181 -29.89 25.03 -2.46
C THR A 181 -29.84 24.75 -3.95
N VAL A 182 -28.96 25.43 -4.67
CA VAL A 182 -28.74 25.27 -6.11
C VAL A 182 -27.36 24.66 -6.32
N LEU A 183 -27.25 23.72 -7.26
CA LEU A 183 -25.96 23.19 -7.71
C LEU A 183 -25.70 23.64 -9.14
N SER A 184 -24.47 24.02 -9.44
CA SER A 184 -24.04 24.30 -10.81
C SER A 184 -24.01 23.02 -11.63
N VAL A 185 -23.98 23.16 -12.96
CA VAL A 185 -23.84 22.00 -13.86
C VAL A 185 -22.53 21.22 -13.61
N ALA A 186 -21.49 21.90 -13.12
CA ALA A 186 -20.21 21.30 -12.80
C ALA A 186 -20.29 20.30 -11.64
N ALA A 187 -21.21 20.50 -10.69
CA ALA A 187 -21.46 19.56 -9.59
C ALA A 187 -22.24 18.29 -10.00
N GLY A 188 -22.40 18.04 -11.30
CA GLY A 188 -23.01 16.83 -11.84
C GLY A 188 -22.60 15.53 -11.14
N PRO A 189 -21.28 15.27 -10.91
CA PRO A 189 -20.83 14.08 -10.20
C PRO A 189 -21.39 13.94 -8.77
N LEU A 190 -21.53 15.04 -8.02
CA LEU A 190 -22.12 15.02 -6.68
C LEU A 190 -23.58 14.58 -6.74
N ALA A 191 -24.38 15.19 -7.63
CA ALA A 191 -25.78 14.83 -7.83
C ALA A 191 -25.97 13.42 -8.39
N HIS A 192 -25.02 12.95 -9.21
CA HIS A 192 -25.09 11.63 -9.83
C HIS A 192 -24.78 10.51 -8.82
N PHE A 193 -23.71 10.64 -8.02
CA PHE A 193 -23.21 9.57 -7.14
C PHE A 193 -23.58 9.68 -5.66
N ASN A 194 -24.30 10.73 -5.26
CA ASN A 194 -24.76 10.91 -3.90
C ASN A 194 -26.25 11.32 -3.87
N SER A 195 -27.09 10.50 -3.22
CA SER A 195 -28.54 10.71 -3.17
C SER A 195 -28.95 12.00 -2.47
N GLN A 196 -28.14 12.51 -1.54
CA GLN A 196 -28.37 13.78 -0.82
C GLN A 196 -28.50 14.97 -1.78
N TYR A 197 -27.83 14.91 -2.93
CA TYR A 197 -27.83 16.00 -3.92
C TYR A 197 -28.80 15.75 -5.09
N GLN A 198 -29.54 14.63 -5.12
CA GLN A 198 -30.45 14.32 -6.23
C GLN A 198 -31.66 15.25 -6.30
N SER A 199 -32.21 15.67 -5.17
CA SER A 199 -33.34 16.60 -5.11
C SER A 199 -32.99 17.97 -5.72
N VAL A 200 -31.72 18.37 -5.60
CA VAL A 200 -31.18 19.65 -6.10
C VAL A 200 -30.96 19.65 -7.62
N ARG A 201 -30.80 18.48 -8.25
CA ARG A 201 -30.54 18.33 -9.69
C ARG A 201 -31.62 18.96 -10.59
N ARG A 202 -32.84 19.17 -10.10
CA ARG A 202 -33.95 19.76 -10.87
C ARG A 202 -33.80 21.28 -11.10
N ARG A 203 -32.77 21.92 -10.55
CA ARG A 203 -32.54 23.38 -10.64
C ARG A 203 -31.13 23.75 -11.13
N CYS A 204 -30.47 22.88 -11.90
CA CYS A 204 -29.15 23.23 -12.44
C CYS A 204 -29.28 24.34 -13.49
N TYR A 205 -28.62 25.47 -13.25
CA TYR A 205 -28.49 26.55 -14.22
C TYR A 205 -27.40 26.20 -15.23
N SER A 206 -27.68 26.42 -16.51
CA SER A 206 -26.75 26.24 -17.63
C SER A 206 -25.96 27.52 -17.96
N GLY A 207 -25.96 28.51 -17.05
CA GLY A 207 -25.22 29.75 -17.21
C GLY A 207 -23.78 29.58 -16.75
N LEU A 208 -22.84 30.21 -17.46
CA LEU A 208 -21.45 30.29 -17.06
C LEU A 208 -21.35 31.26 -15.86
N ASP A 209 -21.43 30.71 -14.66
CA ASP A 209 -21.48 31.50 -13.43
C ASP A 209 -20.07 31.79 -12.91
N ILE A 210 -19.76 33.07 -12.77
CA ILE A 210 -18.52 33.56 -12.16
C ILE A 210 -18.85 34.06 -10.75
N TRP A 211 -18.19 33.51 -9.74
CA TRP A 211 -18.39 33.84 -8.34
C TRP A 211 -17.17 34.59 -7.77
N PRO A 212 -17.37 35.77 -7.17
CA PRO A 212 -16.31 36.42 -6.42
C PRO A 212 -15.92 35.55 -5.22
N ALA A 213 -14.61 35.43 -4.95
CA ALA A 213 -14.15 34.65 -3.81
C ALA A 213 -14.55 35.26 -2.45
N VAL A 214 -14.97 36.53 -2.39
CA VAL A 214 -15.29 37.27 -1.13
C VAL A 214 -16.79 37.63 -0.99
N ALA A 215 -17.63 37.27 -1.96
CA ALA A 215 -19.04 37.67 -1.96
C ALA A 215 -19.91 36.92 -0.92
N PRO A 216 -21.11 37.46 -0.57
CA PRO A 216 -22.12 36.81 0.28
C PRO A 216 -22.47 35.39 -0.21
N PRO A 217 -23.15 34.55 0.61
CA PRO A 217 -23.41 33.15 0.27
C PRO A 217 -23.99 33.04 -1.14
N SER A 218 -23.15 32.50 -2.02
CA SER A 218 -23.53 32.16 -3.39
C SER A 218 -24.72 31.20 -3.33
N PRO A 219 -25.66 31.24 -4.29
CA PRO A 219 -26.70 30.19 -4.41
C PRO A 219 -26.09 28.78 -4.49
N PHE A 220 -24.80 28.68 -4.81
CA PHE A 220 -23.96 27.49 -4.89
C PHE A 220 -23.09 27.27 -3.63
N GLY A 221 -23.61 27.63 -2.44
CA GLY A 221 -22.84 27.65 -1.19
C GLY A 221 -22.09 26.34 -0.86
N VAL A 222 -22.65 25.18 -1.24
CA VAL A 222 -22.00 23.87 -1.06
C VAL A 222 -20.71 23.76 -1.87
N GLU A 223 -20.76 24.11 -3.15
CA GLU A 223 -19.62 23.99 -4.08
C GLU A 223 -18.52 24.99 -3.71
N VAL A 224 -18.90 26.25 -3.45
CA VAL A 224 -17.96 27.29 -3.05
C VAL A 224 -17.27 26.93 -1.74
N THR A 225 -18.00 26.40 -0.76
CA THR A 225 -17.41 25.97 0.52
C THR A 225 -16.44 24.81 0.33
N MET A 226 -16.82 23.83 -0.49
CA MET A 226 -15.96 22.69 -0.82
C MET A 226 -14.66 23.15 -1.52
N LEU A 227 -14.75 24.07 -2.48
CA LEU A 227 -13.60 24.61 -3.22
C LEU A 227 -12.72 25.51 -2.36
N ARG A 228 -13.30 26.36 -1.51
CA ARG A 228 -12.55 27.17 -0.54
C ARG A 228 -11.80 26.29 0.46
N ARG A 229 -12.41 25.17 0.88
CA ARG A 229 -11.73 24.19 1.73
C ARG A 229 -10.57 23.51 1.00
N LEU A 230 -10.79 23.07 -0.24
CA LEU A 230 -9.72 22.51 -1.08
C LEU A 230 -8.57 23.52 -1.27
N TRP A 231 -8.91 24.80 -1.46
CA TRP A 231 -7.95 25.90 -1.53
C TRP A 231 -7.16 26.05 -0.22
N ALA A 232 -7.86 26.21 0.90
CA ALA A 232 -7.27 26.42 2.22
C ALA A 232 -6.49 25.22 2.77
N GLU A 233 -6.74 24.01 2.24
CA GLU A 233 -6.01 22.82 2.61
C GLU A 233 -4.57 22.79 2.04
N GLY A 234 -4.12 23.73 1.21
CA GLY A 234 -2.77 23.73 0.60
C GLY A 234 -1.64 24.43 1.40
N GLY A 235 -0.40 23.92 1.28
CA GLY A 235 0.85 24.62 1.65
C GLY A 235 1.73 23.95 2.71
N ARG A 236 3.03 24.28 2.71
CA ARG A 236 3.98 23.88 3.77
C ARG A 236 3.53 24.48 5.11
N GLY A 237 3.36 23.65 6.15
CA GLY A 237 3.14 24.13 7.54
C GLY A 237 1.69 24.14 8.07
N ARG A 238 0.85 23.18 7.68
CA ARG A 238 -0.58 23.12 8.06
C ARG A 238 -0.87 23.29 9.57
N ARG A 239 -1.34 24.48 9.93
CA ARG A 239 -2.64 24.71 10.61
C ARG A 239 -3.26 26.02 10.08
N ALA A 240 -3.51 26.11 8.78
CA ALA A 240 -4.41 27.13 8.26
C ALA A 240 -5.84 26.82 8.77
N GLY A 241 -6.57 27.85 9.20
CA GLY A 241 -7.96 27.72 9.64
C GLY A 241 -8.91 27.23 8.53
N PRO A 242 -10.19 26.97 8.84
CA PRO A 242 -11.12 26.32 7.91
C PRO A 242 -11.42 27.11 6.62
N ILE A 243 -11.11 28.40 6.57
CA ILE A 243 -11.33 29.28 5.42
C ILE A 243 -10.19 30.30 5.39
N GLN A 244 -9.29 30.19 4.41
CA GLN A 244 -8.22 31.17 4.19
C GLN A 244 -8.18 31.50 2.70
N GLU A 245 -8.30 32.78 2.36
CA GLU A 245 -8.28 33.25 0.97
C GLU A 245 -6.85 33.35 0.44
N THR A 246 -5.92 33.80 1.29
CA THR A 246 -4.50 33.94 0.97
C THR A 246 -3.68 32.81 1.57
N LEU A 247 -3.06 31.98 0.74
CA LEU A 247 -2.18 30.89 1.16
C LEU A 247 -0.88 31.42 1.83
N PRO A 248 -0.15 30.60 2.62
CA PRO A 248 1.09 31.02 3.27
C PRO A 248 2.12 31.65 2.33
N MET A 249 2.21 31.17 1.09
CA MET A 249 3.08 31.72 0.05
C MET A 249 2.53 32.98 -0.65
N GLY A 250 1.42 33.55 -0.19
CA GLY A 250 0.86 34.82 -0.70
C GLY A 250 -0.09 34.70 -1.90
N PHE A 251 -0.41 33.48 -2.35
CA PHE A 251 -1.43 33.28 -3.40
C PHE A 251 -2.83 33.57 -2.86
N THR A 252 -3.62 34.38 -3.55
CA THR A 252 -4.97 34.75 -3.10
C THR A 252 -6.02 34.34 -4.11
N LEU A 253 -7.01 33.53 -3.70
CA LEU A 253 -8.15 33.14 -4.55
C LEU A 253 -9.01 34.37 -4.82
N THR A 254 -9.24 34.71 -6.09
CA THR A 254 -9.97 35.92 -6.49
C THR A 254 -11.38 35.60 -6.96
N ARG A 255 -11.55 34.55 -7.77
CA ARG A 255 -12.86 34.10 -8.27
C ARG A 255 -12.88 32.62 -8.63
N ILE A 256 -14.07 32.05 -8.61
CA ILE A 256 -14.36 30.68 -9.02
C ILE A 256 -15.34 30.74 -10.19
N GLU A 257 -15.10 29.94 -11.22
CA GLU A 257 -15.97 29.86 -12.40
C GLU A 257 -16.32 28.39 -12.64
N ALA A 258 -17.62 28.07 -12.73
CA ALA A 258 -18.09 26.72 -13.06
C ALA A 258 -17.91 26.44 -14.56
N ILE A 259 -17.48 25.22 -14.87
CA ILE A 259 -17.26 24.77 -16.25
C ILE A 259 -18.48 23.95 -16.69
N ASP A 260 -19.12 24.34 -17.79
CA ASP A 260 -20.08 23.48 -18.48
C ASP A 260 -19.35 22.52 -19.41
N VAL A 261 -18.97 21.36 -18.87
CA VAL A 261 -18.26 20.32 -19.62
C VAL A 261 -19.20 19.68 -20.64
N PRO A 262 -18.75 19.38 -21.88
CA PRO A 262 -19.54 18.62 -22.84
C PRO A 262 -20.19 17.36 -22.24
N ALA A 263 -21.45 17.10 -22.62
CA ALA A 263 -22.19 15.96 -22.08
C ALA A 263 -21.50 14.61 -22.36
N SER A 264 -20.77 14.49 -23.48
CA SER A 264 -19.96 13.33 -23.83
C SER A 264 -18.93 13.00 -22.76
N ASP A 265 -18.23 14.01 -22.25
CA ASP A 265 -17.11 13.82 -21.33
C ASP A 265 -17.64 13.52 -19.93
N ARG A 266 -18.74 14.17 -19.54
CA ARG A 266 -19.47 13.82 -18.31
C ARG A 266 -19.92 12.36 -18.32
N HIS A 267 -20.52 11.90 -19.43
CA HIS A 267 -20.93 10.50 -19.55
C HIS A 267 -19.73 9.55 -19.56
N ALA A 268 -18.64 9.90 -20.24
CA ALA A 268 -17.42 9.10 -20.23
C ALA A 268 -16.84 8.96 -18.82
N PHE A 269 -16.81 10.04 -18.04
CA PHE A 269 -16.42 10.01 -16.63
C PHE A 269 -17.36 9.13 -15.79
N TYR A 270 -18.68 9.29 -15.92
CA TYR A 270 -19.65 8.47 -15.18
C TYR A 270 -19.52 6.98 -15.48
N ASN A 271 -19.46 6.63 -16.76
CA ASN A 271 -19.30 5.25 -17.21
C ASN A 271 -18.00 4.64 -16.66
N LEU A 272 -16.90 5.40 -16.64
CA LEU A 272 -15.65 4.93 -16.07
C LEU A 272 -15.77 4.67 -14.57
N VAL A 273 -16.36 5.59 -13.82
CA VAL A 273 -16.56 5.44 -12.37
C VAL A 273 -17.40 4.19 -12.06
N GLU A 274 -18.52 4.01 -12.75
CA GLU A 274 -19.41 2.85 -12.58
C GLU A 274 -18.73 1.53 -13.01
N GLN A 275 -17.91 1.56 -14.06
CA GLN A 275 -17.11 0.42 -14.46
C GLN A 275 -16.04 0.06 -13.42
N MET A 276 -15.36 1.05 -12.84
CA MET A 276 -14.39 0.81 -11.76
C MET A 276 -15.08 0.29 -10.48
N ASP A 277 -16.26 0.80 -10.16
CA ASP A 277 -17.06 0.38 -9.00
C ASP A 277 -17.49 -1.09 -9.12
N SER A 278 -18.01 -1.47 -10.30
CA SER A 278 -18.50 -2.83 -10.57
C SER A 278 -17.41 -3.89 -10.69
N ARG A 279 -16.20 -3.52 -11.13
CA ARG A 279 -15.05 -4.44 -11.23
C ARG A 279 -14.47 -4.81 -9.87
N ARG A 280 -14.52 -3.90 -8.90
CA ARG A 280 -13.96 -4.14 -7.59
C ARG A 280 -14.82 -5.11 -6.80
N SER A 281 -14.20 -6.16 -6.27
CA SER A 281 -14.84 -7.00 -5.27
C SER A 281 -14.79 -6.30 -3.90
N SER A 282 -15.88 -6.37 -3.15
CA SER A 282 -15.94 -5.90 -1.75
C SER A 282 -15.14 -6.78 -0.77
N GLY A 283 -14.57 -7.88 -1.26
CA GLY A 283 -13.85 -8.87 -0.46
C GLY A 283 -12.36 -8.56 -0.30
N ALA A 284 -11.81 -8.91 0.86
CA ALA A 284 -10.38 -8.82 1.16
C ALA A 284 -9.51 -9.86 0.41
N ILE A 285 -10.12 -10.68 -0.44
CA ILE A 285 -9.41 -11.72 -1.20
C ILE A 285 -8.63 -11.03 -2.33
N PRO A 286 -7.29 -11.20 -2.39
CA PRO A 286 -6.50 -10.70 -3.50
C PRO A 286 -7.05 -11.18 -4.85
N GLY A 287 -7.07 -10.30 -5.83
CA GLY A 287 -7.55 -10.61 -7.16
C GLY A 287 -7.13 -9.54 -8.17
N PRO A 288 -7.47 -9.70 -9.46
CA PRO A 288 -7.10 -8.75 -10.50
C PRO A 288 -7.65 -7.33 -10.24
N PHE A 289 -8.68 -7.20 -9.41
CA PHE A 289 -9.31 -5.93 -9.00
C PHE A 289 -9.13 -5.59 -7.52
N ASN A 290 -8.26 -6.34 -6.82
CA ASN A 290 -7.81 -6.04 -5.46
C ASN A 290 -6.30 -6.39 -5.36
N PRO A 291 -5.44 -5.63 -6.05
CA PRO A 291 -4.04 -5.97 -6.22
C PRO A 291 -3.27 -5.82 -4.90
N VAL A 292 -2.31 -6.70 -4.69
CA VAL A 292 -1.30 -6.56 -3.63
C VAL A 292 -0.19 -5.67 -4.18
N TYR A 293 0.31 -4.74 -3.37
CA TYR A 293 1.42 -3.88 -3.78
C TYR A 293 2.65 -4.73 -4.15
N PRO A 294 3.27 -4.51 -5.32
CA PRO A 294 4.59 -5.05 -5.62
C PRO A 294 5.57 -4.83 -4.44
N GLY A 295 6.17 -5.92 -3.94
CA GLY A 295 7.06 -5.89 -2.77
C GLY A 295 6.37 -5.84 -1.40
N GLY A 296 5.03 -5.74 -1.37
CA GLY A 296 4.20 -5.61 -0.16
C GLY A 296 4.33 -4.24 0.51
N ASP A 297 3.65 -4.06 1.64
CA ASP A 297 3.78 -2.88 2.51
C ASP A 297 4.50 -3.25 3.81
N ARG A 298 5.79 -3.60 3.70
CA ARG A 298 6.59 -4.07 4.85
C ARG A 298 6.74 -3.02 5.95
N THR A 299 6.69 -1.74 5.58
CA THR A 299 6.90 -0.61 6.51
C THR A 299 5.60 -0.05 7.06
N GLY A 300 4.44 -0.37 6.44
CA GLY A 300 3.15 0.27 6.73
C GLY A 300 2.99 1.64 6.08
N GLU A 301 3.98 2.09 5.31
CA GLU A 301 4.01 3.42 4.71
C GLU A 301 2.96 3.56 3.60
N LYS A 302 2.83 2.53 2.73
CA LYS A 302 1.83 2.58 1.65
C LYS A 302 0.41 2.64 2.20
N ALA A 303 0.12 1.88 3.26
CA ALA A 303 -1.15 1.93 3.95
C ALA A 303 -1.41 3.30 4.59
N ALA A 304 -0.40 3.95 5.15
CA ALA A 304 -0.52 5.29 5.72
C ALA A 304 -0.78 6.36 4.65
N VAL A 305 -0.03 6.32 3.54
CA VAL A 305 -0.25 7.17 2.35
C VAL A 305 -1.67 7.00 1.83
N PHE A 306 -2.14 5.75 1.68
CA PHE A 306 -3.49 5.47 1.21
C PHE A 306 -4.57 5.93 2.21
N ALA A 307 -4.33 5.80 3.52
CA ALA A 307 -5.27 6.27 4.55
C ALA A 307 -5.49 7.79 4.46
N GLN A 308 -4.43 8.55 4.19
CA GLN A 308 -4.54 10.00 3.98
C GLN A 308 -5.29 10.35 2.69
N LEU A 309 -5.05 9.63 1.59
CA LEU A 309 -5.84 9.77 0.37
C LEU A 309 -7.33 9.50 0.62
N ARG A 310 -7.65 8.44 1.36
CA ARG A 310 -9.04 8.10 1.72
C ARG A 310 -9.72 9.23 2.48
N ALA A 311 -8.97 9.98 3.27
CA ALA A 311 -9.47 11.17 3.96
C ALA A 311 -9.75 12.35 3.01
N ARG A 312 -9.55 12.23 1.69
CA ARG A 312 -9.93 13.26 0.71
C ARG A 312 -11.17 12.90 -0.10
N PHE A 313 -11.69 11.69 0.02
CA PHE A 313 -12.82 11.25 -0.76
C PHE A 313 -14.11 11.97 -0.34
N LEU A 314 -14.86 12.44 -1.33
CA LEU A 314 -16.15 13.10 -1.17
C LEU A 314 -17.23 12.11 -0.77
N PRO A 315 -18.28 12.50 -0.03
CA PRO A 315 -19.38 11.61 0.32
C PRO A 315 -20.07 11.01 -0.93
N ARG A 316 -20.34 9.70 -0.89
CA ARG A 316 -20.99 8.90 -1.94
C ARG A 316 -21.76 7.76 -1.29
N ASP A 317 -22.98 7.51 -1.76
CA ASP A 317 -23.84 6.44 -1.26
C ASP A 317 -24.32 5.48 -2.36
N LYS A 318 -24.12 5.85 -3.63
CA LYS A 318 -24.42 4.99 -4.80
C LYS A 318 -23.22 4.21 -5.32
N LEU A 319 -22.04 4.42 -4.75
CA LEU A 319 -20.81 3.70 -5.09
C LEU A 319 -20.40 2.88 -3.88
N GLN A 320 -20.10 1.60 -4.10
CA GLN A 320 -19.71 0.69 -3.03
C GLN A 320 -18.18 0.59 -2.90
N ASN A 321 -17.49 0.57 -4.04
CA ASN A 321 -16.09 0.21 -4.13
C ASN A 321 -15.23 1.30 -4.77
N GLN A 322 -15.85 2.26 -5.46
CA GLN A 322 -15.18 3.40 -6.08
C GLN A 322 -15.38 4.67 -5.28
N ASN A 323 -14.38 5.55 -5.35
CA ASN A 323 -14.37 6.83 -4.68
C ASN A 323 -14.17 7.96 -5.69
N ILE A 324 -14.61 9.14 -5.29
CA ILE A 324 -14.42 10.38 -6.04
C ILE A 324 -13.83 11.41 -5.08
N MET A 325 -12.95 12.26 -5.59
CA MET A 325 -12.40 13.41 -4.87
C MET A 325 -12.36 14.63 -5.77
N LEU A 326 -12.11 15.80 -5.16
CA LEU A 326 -11.60 16.93 -5.92
C LEU A 326 -10.09 16.97 -5.87
N ALA A 327 -9.47 17.32 -6.99
CA ALA A 327 -8.06 17.65 -7.06
C ALA A 327 -7.84 18.83 -8.01
N LEU A 328 -6.67 19.44 -7.91
CA LEU A 328 -6.26 20.63 -8.61
C LEU A 328 -5.21 20.28 -9.67
N HIS A 329 -5.32 20.94 -10.82
CA HIS A 329 -4.32 20.91 -11.88
C HIS A 329 -3.86 22.34 -12.16
N GLY A 330 -2.57 22.59 -11.97
CA GLY A 330 -1.95 23.88 -12.25
C GLY A 330 -1.47 23.97 -13.68
N CYS A 331 -1.94 24.95 -14.44
CA CYS A 331 -1.61 25.11 -15.86
C CYS A 331 -1.64 26.60 -16.28
N SER A 332 -1.27 26.89 -17.53
CA SER A 332 -1.44 28.25 -18.09
C SER A 332 -2.90 28.50 -18.49
N HIS A 333 -3.25 29.76 -18.78
CA HIS A 333 -4.60 30.11 -19.25
C HIS A 333 -4.96 29.39 -20.55
N GLU A 334 -4.02 29.31 -21.49
CA GLU A 334 -4.23 28.66 -22.79
C GLU A 334 -4.50 27.15 -22.63
N VAL A 335 -3.74 26.49 -21.76
CA VAL A 335 -3.97 25.07 -21.42
C VAL A 335 -5.30 24.91 -20.71
N SER A 336 -5.62 25.83 -19.78
CA SER A 336 -6.91 25.80 -19.10
C SER A 336 -8.07 25.93 -20.09
N ASP A 337 -7.99 26.83 -21.08
CA ASP A 337 -9.02 27.03 -22.10
C ASP A 337 -9.21 25.77 -22.94
N SER A 338 -8.11 25.13 -23.32
CA SER A 338 -8.18 23.86 -24.04
C SER A 338 -8.83 22.76 -23.21
N VAL A 339 -8.44 22.59 -21.95
CA VAL A 339 -9.00 21.53 -21.09
C VAL A 339 -10.47 21.76 -20.78
N CYS A 340 -10.90 23.01 -20.59
CA CYS A 340 -12.30 23.31 -20.31
C CYS A 340 -13.19 23.09 -21.53
N ARG A 341 -12.66 23.29 -22.74
CA ARG A 341 -13.38 23.09 -24.00
C ARG A 341 -13.39 21.63 -24.46
N ASP A 342 -12.24 20.97 -24.38
CA ASP A 342 -11.97 19.69 -25.04
C ASP A 342 -11.75 18.53 -24.06
N GLY A 343 -11.85 18.79 -22.74
CA GLY A 343 -11.54 17.84 -21.69
C GLY A 343 -10.03 17.67 -21.44
N PHE A 344 -9.68 16.84 -20.45
CA PHE A 344 -8.27 16.50 -20.23
C PHE A 344 -7.72 15.63 -21.37
N ALA A 345 -6.41 15.73 -21.60
CA ALA A 345 -5.66 14.83 -22.45
C ALA A 345 -4.39 14.35 -21.74
N VAL A 346 -4.08 13.05 -21.85
CA VAL A 346 -2.77 12.53 -21.42
C VAL A 346 -1.79 12.74 -22.56
N VAL A 347 -1.14 13.90 -22.57
CA VAL A 347 -0.13 14.25 -23.58
C VAL A 347 1.22 13.70 -23.13
N PRO A 348 2.01 13.06 -24.01
CA PRO A 348 3.39 12.72 -23.70
C PRO A 348 4.17 14.02 -23.44
N TYR A 349 4.47 14.29 -22.17
CA TYR A 349 5.29 15.43 -21.77
C TYR A 349 6.72 15.28 -22.30
N ARG A 350 7.37 16.41 -22.58
CA ARG A 350 8.83 16.45 -22.79
C ARG A 350 9.60 16.27 -21.48
N ASP A 351 8.95 16.58 -20.37
CA ASP A 351 9.52 16.46 -19.02
C ASP A 351 9.42 15.00 -18.55
N GLU A 352 10.47 14.50 -17.87
CA GLU A 352 10.50 13.13 -17.33
C GLU A 352 9.68 13.04 -16.02
N PRO A 353 8.45 12.51 -16.03
CA PRO A 353 7.55 12.59 -14.87
C PRO A 353 7.97 11.62 -13.76
N TRP A 354 7.95 12.04 -12.49
CA TRP A 354 8.53 11.31 -11.36
C TRP A 354 7.83 9.99 -11.01
N PHE A 355 6.51 9.96 -11.14
CA PHE A 355 5.66 8.84 -10.68
C PHE A 355 4.92 8.19 -11.86
N GLY A 356 5.54 8.20 -13.03
CA GLY A 356 5.02 7.59 -14.25
C GLY A 356 4.27 8.56 -15.16
N ARG A 357 3.99 8.11 -16.37
CA ARG A 357 3.30 8.90 -17.40
C ARG A 357 1.81 8.86 -17.14
N GLY A 358 1.19 10.04 -17.06
CA GLY A 358 -0.23 10.19 -16.78
C GLY A 358 -0.64 11.64 -16.56
N LEU A 359 -1.87 11.85 -16.13
CA LEU A 359 -2.41 13.16 -15.75
C LEU A 359 -2.09 13.44 -14.29
N TYR A 360 -1.31 14.50 -14.03
CA TYR A 360 -0.89 14.91 -12.68
C TYR A 360 -1.88 15.91 -12.06
N LEU A 361 -2.36 15.59 -10.85
CA LEU A 361 -3.19 16.45 -10.03
C LEU A 361 -2.66 16.48 -8.59
N THR A 362 -3.09 17.45 -7.79
CA THR A 362 -2.73 17.58 -6.37
C THR A 362 -3.93 18.06 -5.55
N THR A 363 -3.99 17.73 -4.26
CA THR A 363 -4.97 18.32 -3.33
C THR A 363 -4.44 19.60 -2.65
N TYR A 364 -3.23 20.05 -2.99
CA TYR A 364 -2.59 21.21 -2.38
C TYR A 364 -2.58 22.39 -3.35
N ALA A 365 -3.42 23.39 -3.08
CA ALA A 365 -3.54 24.58 -3.94
C ALA A 365 -2.23 25.33 -4.12
N GLU A 366 -1.44 25.50 -3.05
CA GLU A 366 -0.12 26.14 -3.14
C GLU A 366 0.78 25.46 -4.17
N TYR A 367 0.77 24.12 -4.22
CA TYR A 367 1.59 23.39 -5.18
C TYR A 367 1.10 23.58 -6.62
N ALA A 368 -0.22 23.49 -6.83
CA ALA A 368 -0.84 23.74 -8.12
C ALA A 368 -0.61 25.19 -8.61
N CYS A 369 -0.66 26.18 -7.72
CA CYS A 369 -0.36 27.59 -8.03
C CYS A 369 1.03 27.75 -8.63
N ARG A 370 2.04 27.05 -8.11
CA ARG A 370 3.42 27.15 -8.59
C ARG A 370 3.60 26.60 -10.00
N TYR A 371 2.88 25.53 -10.35
CA TYR A 371 2.79 25.06 -11.74
C TYR A 371 2.06 26.08 -12.64
N ALA A 372 0.96 26.66 -12.15
CA ALA A 372 0.18 27.63 -12.91
C ALA A 372 0.92 28.95 -13.14
N THR A 373 1.79 29.38 -12.23
CA THR A 373 2.69 30.53 -12.44
C THR A 373 3.93 30.17 -13.27
N GLY A 374 4.15 28.89 -13.55
CA GLY A 374 5.34 28.42 -14.26
C GLY A 374 6.63 28.57 -13.45
N GLU A 375 6.57 28.44 -12.13
CA GLU A 375 7.77 28.55 -11.26
C GLU A 375 8.81 27.46 -11.57
N PHE A 376 8.36 26.30 -12.02
CA PHE A 376 9.21 25.16 -12.39
C PHE A 376 9.68 25.20 -13.85
N LYS A 377 9.37 26.27 -14.60
CA LYS A 377 9.76 26.45 -16.00
C LYS A 377 10.82 27.53 -16.12
N GLU A 378 11.61 27.47 -17.19
CA GLU A 378 12.54 28.56 -17.55
C GLU A 378 11.79 29.89 -17.77
N GLN A 379 10.61 29.83 -18.40
CA GLN A 379 9.73 30.96 -18.61
C GLN A 379 8.46 30.82 -17.77
N ARG A 380 8.23 31.81 -16.89
CA ARG A 380 6.99 31.90 -16.11
C ARG A 380 5.77 32.09 -17.01
N ASN A 381 4.64 31.51 -16.63
CA ASN A 381 3.39 31.77 -17.33
C ASN A 381 2.91 33.17 -16.94
N PRO A 382 2.51 34.03 -17.90
CA PRO A 382 1.98 35.35 -17.57
C PRO A 382 0.59 35.25 -16.91
N PRO A 383 0.22 36.21 -16.04
CA PRO A 383 -1.18 36.37 -15.63
C PRO A 383 -2.04 36.89 -16.78
N ASN A 384 -3.37 36.82 -16.62
CA ASN A 384 -4.31 37.47 -17.54
C ASN A 384 -4.31 39.01 -17.37
N SER A 385 -5.17 39.70 -18.13
CA SER A 385 -5.31 41.16 -18.06
C SER A 385 -5.77 41.71 -16.70
N ALA A 386 -6.34 40.87 -15.84
CA ALA A 386 -6.72 41.21 -14.48
C ALA A 386 -5.62 40.89 -13.44
N GLY A 387 -4.44 40.44 -13.88
CA GLY A 387 -3.35 40.04 -12.98
C GLY A 387 -3.56 38.67 -12.32
N GLU A 388 -4.45 37.83 -12.86
CA GLU A 388 -4.79 36.52 -12.29
C GLU A 388 -4.10 35.38 -13.06
N HIS A 389 -3.76 34.32 -12.34
CA HIS A 389 -3.47 32.98 -12.86
C HIS A 389 -4.69 32.07 -12.65
N VAL A 390 -4.65 30.85 -13.18
CA VAL A 390 -5.79 29.91 -13.11
C VAL A 390 -5.35 28.50 -12.72
N LEU A 391 -6.15 27.85 -11.88
CA LEU A 391 -6.12 26.41 -11.65
C LEU A 391 -7.39 25.77 -12.21
N ILE A 392 -7.33 24.49 -12.55
CA ILE A 392 -8.52 23.66 -12.76
C ILE A 392 -8.75 22.82 -11.52
N ALA A 393 -9.94 22.93 -10.91
CA ALA A 393 -10.44 21.91 -9.98
C ALA A 393 -11.26 20.88 -10.74
N ALA A 394 -10.94 19.61 -10.57
CA ALA A 394 -11.56 18.50 -11.27
C ALA A 394 -12.12 17.46 -10.29
N PHE A 395 -13.24 16.84 -10.64
CA PHE A 395 -13.65 15.59 -10.02
C PHE A 395 -12.76 14.47 -10.54
N VAL A 396 -12.19 13.68 -9.62
CA VAL A 396 -11.25 12.62 -9.96
C VAL A 396 -11.74 11.28 -9.43
N ALA A 397 -11.71 10.27 -10.29
CA ALA A 397 -11.94 8.87 -9.98
C ALA A 397 -10.59 8.13 -9.93
N PRO A 398 -9.92 8.08 -8.76
CA PRO A 398 -8.56 7.54 -8.67
C PRO A 398 -8.47 6.03 -8.96
N GLY A 399 -9.58 5.29 -9.04
CA GLY A 399 -9.56 3.85 -9.28
C GLY A 399 -8.71 3.09 -8.25
N MET A 400 -8.03 2.03 -8.70
CA MET A 400 -6.99 1.32 -7.94
C MET A 400 -5.74 2.16 -7.83
N VAL A 401 -5.50 2.69 -6.64
CA VAL A 401 -4.35 3.56 -6.35
C VAL A 401 -3.17 2.70 -5.92
N TYR A 402 -2.03 2.92 -6.54
CA TYR A 402 -0.73 2.49 -6.04
C TYR A 402 -0.14 3.61 -5.18
N PRO A 403 -0.07 3.45 -3.84
CA PRO A 403 0.58 4.42 -2.98
C PRO A 403 2.09 4.33 -3.22
N VAL A 404 2.75 5.42 -3.56
CA VAL A 404 4.20 5.47 -3.79
C VAL A 404 4.90 5.67 -2.45
N SER A 405 5.99 4.93 -2.23
CA SER A 405 6.83 5.02 -1.04
C SER A 405 8.28 4.73 -1.40
N ARG A 406 9.25 5.31 -0.71
CA ARG A 406 10.67 5.21 -1.08
C ARG A 406 11.17 3.77 -1.04
N THR A 407 10.82 3.01 0.00
CA THR A 407 11.38 1.66 0.26
C THR A 407 11.32 0.70 -0.96
N PRO A 408 10.17 0.44 -1.59
CA PRO A 408 10.10 -0.38 -2.80
C PRO A 408 10.35 0.41 -4.09
N ASP A 409 9.98 1.70 -4.13
CA ASP A 409 9.86 2.43 -5.41
C ASP A 409 11.13 3.20 -5.80
N TYR A 410 12.15 3.25 -4.94
CA TYR A 410 13.40 3.97 -5.21
C TYR A 410 14.59 3.02 -5.30
N GLU A 411 15.59 3.38 -6.12
CA GLU A 411 16.83 2.61 -6.27
C GLU A 411 17.61 2.50 -4.97
N ARG A 412 17.68 3.61 -4.21
CA ARG A 412 18.37 3.70 -2.92
C ARG A 412 17.47 4.44 -1.93
N PRO A 413 16.53 3.76 -1.26
CA PRO A 413 15.47 4.40 -0.48
C PRO A 413 15.96 5.43 0.56
N SER A 414 17.09 5.14 1.23
CA SER A 414 17.72 6.02 2.21
C SER A 414 18.45 7.23 1.62
N ASN A 415 18.76 7.20 0.32
CA ASN A 415 19.35 8.34 -0.39
C ASN A 415 18.23 9.18 -1.02
N LEU A 416 17.99 10.38 -0.48
CA LEU A 416 16.92 11.29 -0.90
C LEU A 416 17.11 11.86 -2.31
N THR A 417 18.29 11.71 -2.92
CA THR A 417 18.57 12.10 -4.31
C THR A 417 18.50 10.94 -5.31
N SER A 418 18.15 9.74 -4.84
CA SER A 418 18.01 8.59 -5.74
C SER A 418 16.74 8.70 -6.57
N LYS A 419 16.79 8.19 -7.81
CA LYS A 419 15.65 8.26 -8.72
C LYS A 419 14.57 7.25 -8.33
N SER A 420 13.33 7.68 -8.49
CA SER A 420 12.15 6.80 -8.55
C SER A 420 12.30 5.79 -9.69
N LYS A 421 12.04 4.51 -9.41
CA LYS A 421 11.92 3.43 -10.41
C LYS A 421 10.70 3.60 -11.31
N LEU A 422 9.75 4.45 -10.90
CA LEU A 422 8.53 4.77 -11.63
C LEU A 422 8.74 5.93 -12.63
N LYS A 423 9.88 6.63 -12.56
CA LYS A 423 10.14 7.81 -13.38
C LYS A 423 10.05 7.48 -14.87
N ASP A 424 9.25 8.24 -15.60
CA ASP A 424 8.99 8.07 -17.04
C ASP A 424 8.54 6.65 -17.45
N ARG A 425 7.94 5.89 -16.51
CA ARG A 425 7.36 4.57 -16.79
C ARG A 425 5.86 4.65 -16.96
N ALA A 426 5.26 3.59 -17.50
CA ALA A 426 3.82 3.38 -17.33
C ALA A 426 3.49 3.24 -15.83
N LEU A 427 2.22 3.47 -15.48
CA LEU A 427 1.77 3.18 -14.12
C LEU A 427 1.91 1.69 -13.82
N GLN A 428 1.99 1.35 -12.53
CA GLN A 428 2.14 -0.01 -12.05
C GLN A 428 0.99 -0.86 -12.59
N PRO A 429 1.27 -2.04 -13.16
CA PRO A 429 0.21 -2.93 -13.65
C PRO A 429 -0.83 -3.21 -12.56
N GLN A 430 -2.10 -3.30 -12.96
CA GLN A 430 -3.26 -3.48 -12.07
C GLN A 430 -3.67 -2.24 -11.27
N PHE A 431 -2.96 -1.12 -11.39
CA PHE A 431 -3.34 0.15 -10.77
C PHE A 431 -3.73 1.18 -11.83
N ASN A 432 -4.73 2.01 -11.53
CA ASN A 432 -5.22 3.08 -12.40
C ASN A 432 -4.67 4.45 -12.01
N SER A 433 -4.02 4.54 -10.86
CA SER A 433 -3.36 5.77 -10.45
C SER A 433 -2.17 5.49 -9.54
N HIS A 434 -1.24 6.43 -9.49
CA HIS A 434 -0.24 6.53 -8.43
C HIS A 434 -0.60 7.67 -7.50
N TYR A 435 -0.32 7.52 -6.21
CA TYR A 435 -0.45 8.62 -5.24
C TYR A 435 0.79 8.70 -4.36
N ALA A 436 1.43 9.87 -4.34
CA ALA A 436 2.67 10.10 -3.64
C ALA A 436 2.57 11.34 -2.75
N PHE A 437 3.22 11.31 -1.58
CA PHE A 437 3.57 12.53 -0.88
C PHE A 437 4.91 13.01 -1.35
N VAL A 438 5.02 14.31 -1.65
CA VAL A 438 6.23 14.91 -2.18
C VAL A 438 6.76 15.96 -1.23
N SER A 439 8.10 16.06 -1.15
CA SER A 439 8.76 17.06 -0.34
C SER A 439 9.52 18.06 -1.17
N ALA A 440 9.25 19.32 -0.92
CA ALA A 440 9.86 20.41 -1.64
C ALA A 440 11.25 20.78 -1.09
N ALA A 441 11.63 20.27 0.09
CA ALA A 441 13.03 20.21 0.52
C ALA A 441 13.84 19.12 -0.21
N HIS A 442 13.16 18.16 -0.86
CA HIS A 442 13.77 17.02 -1.53
C HIS A 442 13.39 16.98 -3.02
N ASN A 443 13.47 18.12 -3.69
CA ASN A 443 13.25 18.25 -5.13
C ASN A 443 11.89 17.73 -5.63
N TYR A 444 10.84 17.82 -4.79
CA TYR A 444 9.50 17.32 -5.07
C TYR A 444 9.45 15.81 -5.34
N GLU A 445 10.44 15.07 -4.85
CA GLU A 445 10.42 13.61 -4.88
C GLU A 445 9.61 13.05 -3.70
N CYS A 446 9.28 11.76 -3.80
CA CYS A 446 8.48 11.08 -2.79
C CYS A 446 9.19 11.07 -1.43
N MET A 447 8.45 11.37 -0.36
CA MET A 447 8.91 11.31 1.02
C MET A 447 8.09 10.27 1.81
N ASP A 448 8.81 9.42 2.57
CA ASP A 448 8.20 8.54 3.57
C ASP A 448 8.05 9.28 4.92
N GLY A 449 7.13 8.83 5.77
CA GLY A 449 6.88 9.36 7.11
C GLY A 449 5.39 9.54 7.43
N ALA A 450 4.50 9.23 6.48
CA ALA A 450 3.06 9.31 6.68
C ALA A 450 2.61 8.40 7.83
N ARG A 451 3.23 7.23 7.99
CA ARG A 451 2.95 6.31 9.09
C ARG A 451 3.33 6.87 10.47
N ASP A 452 4.35 7.74 10.49
CA ASP A 452 4.92 8.34 11.70
C ASP A 452 4.26 9.71 12.00
N GLY A 453 3.24 10.09 11.23
CA GLY A 453 2.50 11.34 11.40
C GLY A 453 3.22 12.57 10.86
N THR A 454 4.28 12.39 10.06
CA THR A 454 4.98 13.49 9.40
C THR A 454 4.01 14.30 8.55
N VAL A 455 4.05 15.62 8.71
CA VAL A 455 3.28 16.54 7.87
C VAL A 455 4.02 16.71 6.55
N MET A 456 3.39 16.26 5.47
CA MET A 456 3.96 16.31 4.13
C MET A 456 3.80 17.69 3.51
N ASP A 457 4.77 18.10 2.69
CA ASP A 457 4.73 19.40 2.02
C ASP A 457 3.54 19.42 1.04
N TYR A 458 3.47 18.43 0.13
CA TYR A 458 2.42 18.30 -0.88
C TYR A 458 2.09 16.83 -1.20
N ASP A 459 1.11 16.63 -2.09
CA ASP A 459 0.81 15.34 -2.70
C ASP A 459 0.73 15.42 -4.23
N GLU A 460 0.86 14.26 -4.88
CA GLU A 460 0.63 14.09 -6.31
C GLU A 460 -0.24 12.85 -6.53
N LEU A 461 -1.29 13.02 -7.32
CA LEU A 461 -2.13 11.96 -7.88
C LEU A 461 -1.90 11.90 -9.38
N VAL A 462 -1.45 10.76 -9.87
CA VAL A 462 -1.20 10.53 -11.30
C VAL A 462 -2.24 9.55 -11.83
N CYS A 463 -3.13 10.01 -12.70
CA CYS A 463 -4.15 9.19 -13.33
C CYS A 463 -3.67 8.60 -14.67
N GLU A 464 -4.03 7.36 -14.95
CA GLU A 464 -3.67 6.62 -16.17
C GLU A 464 -4.33 7.22 -17.41
N THR A 465 -5.61 7.56 -17.31
CA THR A 465 -6.43 8.02 -18.44
C THR A 465 -7.08 9.36 -18.17
N GLN A 466 -7.36 10.11 -19.24
CA GLN A 466 -8.02 11.41 -19.13
C GLN A 466 -9.44 11.31 -18.57
N GLN A 467 -10.16 10.21 -18.82
CA GLN A 467 -11.53 10.00 -18.33
C GLN A 467 -11.61 9.82 -16.82
N GLN A 468 -10.47 9.65 -16.12
CA GLN A 468 -10.43 9.63 -14.66
C GLN A 468 -10.59 11.02 -14.04
N ALA A 469 -10.51 12.09 -14.82
CA ALA A 469 -10.69 13.45 -14.34
C ALA A 469 -11.72 14.21 -15.19
N LEU A 470 -12.66 14.88 -14.52
CA LEU A 470 -13.64 15.75 -15.15
C LEU A 470 -13.38 17.19 -14.69
N PRO A 471 -12.95 18.11 -15.56
CA PRO A 471 -12.74 19.50 -15.18
C PRO A 471 -14.08 20.09 -14.72
N ALA A 472 -14.11 20.77 -13.57
CA ALA A 472 -15.37 21.22 -12.98
C ALA A 472 -15.37 22.72 -12.72
N TYR A 473 -14.26 23.26 -12.24
CA TYR A 473 -14.17 24.69 -11.93
C TYR A 473 -12.82 25.27 -12.33
N ARG A 474 -12.82 26.55 -12.69
CA ARG A 474 -11.63 27.40 -12.75
C ARG A 474 -11.51 28.18 -11.47
N LEU A 475 -10.34 28.12 -10.87
CA LEU A 475 -10.01 28.88 -9.67
C LEU A 475 -8.98 29.92 -10.08
N TYR A 476 -9.41 31.17 -10.19
CA TYR A 476 -8.54 32.28 -10.50
C TYR A 476 -7.91 32.82 -9.22
N PHE A 477 -6.64 33.19 -9.31
CA PHE A 477 -5.90 33.67 -8.16
C PHE A 477 -4.84 34.69 -8.54
N SER A 478 -4.53 35.61 -7.63
CA SER A 478 -3.37 36.50 -7.75
C SER A 478 -2.16 35.86 -7.10
N ALA A 479 -1.00 35.94 -7.76
CA ALA A 479 0.29 35.55 -7.19
C ALA A 479 0.89 36.69 -6.36
N PRO A 480 1.73 36.40 -5.35
CA PRO A 480 2.48 37.45 -4.67
C PRO A 480 3.32 38.23 -5.68
N THR A 481 3.35 39.56 -5.55
CA THR A 481 4.27 40.37 -6.32
C THR A 481 5.68 39.96 -5.92
N VAL A 482 6.41 39.28 -6.81
CA VAL A 482 7.84 39.08 -6.59
C VAL A 482 8.45 40.46 -6.62
N ALA A 483 8.89 40.97 -5.48
CA ALA A 483 9.75 42.14 -5.47
C ALA A 483 10.93 41.78 -6.36
N VAL A 484 11.04 42.44 -7.52
CA VAL A 484 12.22 42.33 -8.36
C VAL A 484 13.30 43.01 -7.55
N GLU A 485 13.97 42.24 -6.67
CA GLU A 485 15.26 42.66 -6.16
C GLU A 485 16.16 42.70 -7.38
N HIS A 486 16.39 43.91 -7.89
CA HIS A 486 17.47 44.19 -8.80
C HIS A 486 18.76 43.75 -8.10
N ILE A 487 19.22 42.56 -8.44
CA ILE A 487 20.59 42.16 -8.18
C ILE A 487 21.40 42.92 -9.24
N ASP A 488 21.85 44.11 -8.85
CA ASP A 488 22.80 44.93 -9.62
C ASP A 488 24.15 44.22 -9.80
#